data_AF-A0A8H5A127-F1
#
_entry.id   AF-A0A8H5A127-F1
#
_cell.length_a   1.000
_cell.length_b   1.000
_cell.length_c   1.000
_cell.angle_alpha   90.00
_cell.angle_beta   90.00
_cell.angle_gamma   90.00
#
_symmetry.space_group_name_H-M   'P 1'
#
loop_
_entity.id
_entity.type
_entity.pdbx_description
1 polymer ?
#
loop_
_entity_poly.entity_id
_entity_poly.type
_entity_poly.pdbx_seq_one_letter_code
_entity_poly.pdbx_strand_id
1 'polypeptide(L)'
;MQEDLISYIFQSTDPFVVKECVKGDGDLCGGVFLDEAFIRFVKRKSPKGTWWPVTKTEERKFLNDEWEHGIKPQFENQKRSWSLALPDTCVNPSSQGLMRRMTLDLTSQDLFSVFSSIVDKIEVLVRHQVDAIQSKYHEKPKYIILVGGFGRSRFLFNHLQERFGRIVLQSRGNKPWTAICRGAVVQGLVRHNPSTNLGVDVETRVARMSYGIMYSSPFIEGYHNEADKTWSHGEDISEKRSVSHSYVRYFEVPSFQGHEKIYCSTSRAPPVRYGDSDDIHHLCAMKWDKIVDFDTLPKWTNPVGVAYPRLDYHIKMDCEDGTVNFSLHYQGSKVGEEEVEVQFN
;
A
#
# COMPACT_ATOMS: atom_id res chain seq x y z
N MET A 1 -0.64 -3.43 5.40
CA MET A 1 -1.52 -2.31 5.74
C MET A 1 -1.90 -1.60 4.46
N GLN A 2 -3.14 -1.11 4.36
CA GLN A 2 -3.57 -0.24 3.27
C GLN A 2 -2.77 1.08 3.31
N GLU A 3 -2.07 1.39 2.21
CA GLU A 3 -1.25 2.61 2.08
C GLU A 3 -2.14 3.76 1.59
N ASP A 4 -2.50 4.67 2.50
CA ASP A 4 -3.39 5.80 2.19
C ASP A 4 -2.63 7.10 1.85
N LEU A 5 -1.32 7.14 2.09
CA LEU A 5 -0.46 8.30 1.80
C LEU A 5 0.47 8.00 0.63
N ILE A 6 0.18 8.62 -0.52
CA ILE A 6 0.88 8.38 -1.78
C ILE A 6 1.44 9.68 -2.34
N SER A 7 2.66 9.62 -2.88
CA SER A 7 3.37 10.76 -3.44
C SER A 7 3.53 10.63 -4.96
N TYR A 8 3.17 11.69 -5.67
CA TYR A 8 3.23 11.75 -7.13
C TYR A 8 4.11 12.90 -7.62
N ILE A 9 4.73 12.71 -8.79
CA ILE A 9 5.39 13.75 -9.59
C ILE A 9 4.54 13.97 -10.85
N PHE A 10 4.26 15.23 -11.18
CA PHE A 10 3.63 15.61 -12.43
C PHE A 10 4.67 15.58 -13.55
N GLN A 11 4.45 14.73 -14.56
CA GLN A 11 5.29 14.66 -15.77
C GLN A 11 4.82 15.67 -16.82
N SER A 12 3.51 15.80 -16.99
CA SER A 12 2.89 16.81 -17.83
C SER A 12 1.56 17.26 -17.23
N THR A 13 1.14 18.48 -17.55
CA THR A 13 -0.18 19.01 -17.20
C THR A 13 -1.16 18.98 -18.37
N ASP A 14 -0.67 18.74 -19.59
CA ASP A 14 -1.47 18.55 -20.80
C ASP A 14 -0.68 17.65 -21.80
N PRO A 15 -1.02 16.36 -21.94
CA PRO A 15 -1.99 15.62 -21.13
C PRO A 15 -1.58 15.58 -19.65
N PHE A 16 -2.53 15.40 -18.73
CA PHE A 16 -2.23 15.39 -17.30
C PHE A 16 -1.69 14.02 -16.88
N VAL A 17 -0.36 13.92 -16.78
CA VAL A 17 0.37 12.67 -16.53
C VAL A 17 1.10 12.74 -15.19
N VAL A 18 0.93 11.71 -14.37
CA VAL A 18 1.59 11.59 -13.07
C VAL A 18 2.33 10.27 -12.93
N LYS A 19 3.37 10.29 -12.12
CA LYS A 19 4.19 9.14 -11.76
C LYS A 19 4.28 9.03 -10.26
N GLU A 20 4.01 7.86 -9.70
CA GLU A 20 4.28 7.61 -8.29
C GLU A 20 5.80 7.66 -8.05
N CYS A 21 6.22 8.46 -7.07
CA CYS A 21 7.63 8.80 -6.95
C CYS A 21 8.38 8.01 -5.87
N VAL A 22 7.69 7.60 -4.80
CA VAL A 22 8.18 6.76 -3.70
C VAL A 22 7.09 5.77 -3.29
N LYS A 23 7.44 4.68 -2.59
CA LYS A 23 6.45 3.72 -2.06
C LYS A 23 5.50 4.45 -1.11
N GLY A 24 4.21 4.16 -1.18
CA GLY A 24 3.21 4.72 -0.26
C GLY A 24 3.47 4.30 1.19
N ASP A 25 2.86 5.03 2.12
CA ASP A 25 2.92 4.73 3.55
C ASP A 25 1.50 4.78 4.15
N GLY A 26 1.32 4.13 5.30
CA GLY A 26 0.02 4.00 5.93
C GLY A 26 0.12 3.38 7.32
N ASP A 27 -0.78 3.80 8.21
CA ASP A 27 -0.92 3.25 9.56
C ASP A 27 -2.37 3.40 10.02
N LEU A 28 -2.72 2.72 11.11
CA LEU A 28 -4.00 2.75 11.80
C LEU A 28 -4.19 4.09 12.55
N CYS A 29 -4.32 5.17 11.79
CA CYS A 29 -4.41 6.55 12.27
C CYS A 29 -5.43 7.41 11.50
N GLY A 30 -6.38 6.78 10.78
CA GLY A 30 -7.50 7.45 10.14
C GLY A 30 -8.60 7.94 11.09
N GLY A 31 -9.64 8.57 10.54
CA GLY A 31 -10.74 9.16 11.30
C GLY A 31 -11.47 8.18 12.23
N VAL A 32 -11.57 6.89 11.86
CA VAL A 32 -12.17 5.85 12.70
C VAL A 32 -11.37 5.63 13.98
N PHE A 33 -10.04 5.66 13.91
CA PHE A 33 -9.18 5.51 15.11
C PHE A 33 -9.30 6.70 16.05
N LEU A 34 -9.56 7.89 15.50
CA LEU A 34 -9.90 9.05 16.30
C LEU A 34 -11.24 8.87 17.03
N ASP A 35 -12.23 8.29 16.36
CA ASP A 35 -13.56 8.01 16.93
C ASP A 35 -13.45 7.00 18.08
N GLU A 36 -12.67 5.94 17.89
CA GLU A 36 -12.37 4.97 18.93
C GLU A 36 -11.62 5.58 20.11
N ALA A 37 -10.63 6.44 19.83
CA ALA A 37 -9.88 7.16 20.86
C ALA A 37 -10.80 8.07 21.67
N PHE A 38 -11.73 8.77 21.02
CA PHE A 38 -12.74 9.59 21.67
C PHE A 38 -13.67 8.76 22.57
N ILE A 39 -14.22 7.64 22.07
CA ILE A 39 -15.07 6.76 22.88
C ILE A 39 -14.31 6.20 24.09
N ARG A 40 -13.06 5.77 23.91
CA ARG A 40 -12.21 5.29 25.01
C ARG A 40 -11.97 6.38 26.04
N PHE A 41 -11.78 7.61 25.59
CA PHE A 41 -11.61 8.78 26.45
C PHE A 41 -12.89 9.05 27.27
N VAL A 42 -14.05 9.11 26.62
CA VAL A 42 -15.35 9.34 27.27
C VAL A 42 -15.65 8.26 28.31
N LYS A 43 -15.43 6.98 27.97
CA LYS A 43 -15.57 5.84 28.90
C LYS A 43 -14.73 6.00 30.16
N ARG A 44 -13.50 6.49 30.03
CA ARG A 44 -12.56 6.67 31.15
C ARG A 44 -12.91 7.89 32.01
N LYS A 45 -13.35 8.98 31.39
CA LYS A 45 -13.68 10.23 32.10
C LYS A 45 -15.06 10.18 32.75
N SER A 46 -15.97 9.37 32.20
CA SER A 46 -17.29 9.13 32.78
C SER A 46 -17.17 8.52 34.18
N PRO A 47 -18.03 8.90 35.14
CA PRO A 47 -18.02 8.31 36.47
C PRO A 47 -18.11 6.78 36.44
N LYS A 48 -17.45 6.13 37.41
CA LYS A 48 -17.40 4.67 37.47
C LYS A 48 -18.81 4.09 37.50
N GLY A 49 -19.06 3.11 36.64
CA GLY A 49 -20.35 2.42 36.60
C GLY A 49 -21.45 3.14 35.81
N THR A 50 -21.18 4.26 35.13
CA THR A 50 -22.23 4.93 34.31
C THR A 50 -22.25 4.50 32.86
N TRP A 51 -21.10 4.09 32.29
CA TRP A 51 -21.02 3.70 30.87
C TRP A 51 -21.33 2.23 30.59
N TRP A 52 -21.19 1.32 31.56
CA TRP A 52 -21.40 -0.12 31.31
C TRP A 52 -22.78 -0.51 30.75
N PRO A 53 -23.91 0.18 31.05
CA PRO A 53 -25.20 -0.18 30.48
C PRO A 53 -25.41 0.32 29.04
N VAL A 54 -24.51 1.17 28.53
CA VAL A 54 -24.63 1.78 27.19
C VAL A 54 -24.53 0.69 26.13
N THR A 55 -25.59 0.54 25.35
CA THR A 55 -25.64 -0.40 24.23
C THR A 55 -24.80 0.09 23.05
N LYS A 56 -24.44 -0.80 22.13
CA LYS A 56 -23.74 -0.43 20.90
C LYS A 56 -24.52 0.54 20.02
N THR A 57 -25.85 0.43 20.01
CA THR A 57 -26.72 1.35 19.27
C THR A 57 -26.70 2.75 19.85
N GLU A 58 -26.74 2.87 21.18
CA GLU A 58 -26.63 4.16 21.88
C GLU A 58 -25.23 4.76 21.72
N GLU A 59 -24.17 3.97 21.84
CA GLU A 59 -22.78 4.41 21.60
C GLU A 59 -22.63 4.99 20.19
N ARG A 60 -23.19 4.32 19.17
CA ARG A 60 -23.17 4.80 17.78
C ARG A 60 -23.98 6.08 17.61
N LYS A 61 -25.15 6.19 18.24
CA LYS A 61 -25.96 7.41 18.19
C LYS A 61 -25.25 8.58 18.85
N PHE A 62 -24.69 8.36 20.04
CA PHE A 62 -23.88 9.33 20.76
C PHE A 62 -22.69 9.82 19.92
N LEU A 63 -21.94 8.89 19.31
CA LEU A 63 -20.82 9.21 18.44
C LEU A 63 -21.28 10.01 17.20
N ASN A 64 -22.42 9.65 16.61
CA ASN A 64 -22.96 10.40 15.47
C ASN A 64 -23.36 11.84 15.85
N ASP A 65 -24.10 11.99 16.94
CA ASP A 65 -24.76 13.24 17.31
C ASP A 65 -23.78 14.21 17.98
N GLU A 66 -23.03 13.75 18.97
CA GLU A 66 -22.15 14.61 19.78
C GLU A 66 -20.75 14.78 19.16
N TRP A 67 -20.29 13.80 18.39
CA TRP A 67 -18.91 13.77 17.87
C TRP A 67 -18.82 14.08 16.37
N GLU A 68 -19.37 13.23 15.49
CA GLU A 68 -19.27 13.40 14.03
C GLU A 68 -19.90 14.70 13.53
N HIS A 69 -21.10 15.03 14.04
CA HIS A 69 -21.82 16.26 13.70
C HIS A 69 -21.59 17.39 14.71
N GLY A 70 -20.80 17.13 15.76
CA GLY A 70 -20.52 18.06 16.85
C GLY A 70 -19.05 18.45 16.91
N ILE A 71 -18.34 17.89 17.89
CA ILE A 71 -16.98 18.33 18.26
C ILE A 71 -15.95 18.08 17.15
N LYS A 72 -15.97 16.90 16.51
CA LYS A 72 -14.92 16.44 15.58
C LYS A 72 -14.62 17.42 14.45
N PRO A 73 -15.63 17.92 13.68
CA PRO A 73 -15.37 18.87 12.60
C PRO A 73 -15.05 20.29 13.09
N GLN A 74 -15.42 20.64 14.32
CA GLN A 74 -15.28 22.00 14.86
C GLN A 74 -14.01 22.21 15.70
N PHE A 75 -13.34 21.14 16.14
CA PHE A 75 -12.18 21.26 17.02
C PHE A 75 -10.94 21.71 16.23
N GLU A 76 -10.31 22.77 16.74
CA GLU A 76 -9.12 23.43 16.18
C GLU A 76 -8.11 23.79 17.28
N ASN A 77 -8.22 23.17 18.46
CA ASN A 77 -7.50 23.54 19.68
C ASN A 77 -7.85 24.93 20.25
N GLN A 78 -9.06 25.41 19.98
CA GLN A 78 -9.58 26.64 20.58
C GLN A 78 -9.82 26.47 22.09
N LYS A 79 -9.58 27.52 22.88
CA LYS A 79 -9.86 27.55 24.33
C LYS A 79 -11.37 27.61 24.58
N ARG A 80 -12.01 26.43 24.67
CA ARG A 80 -13.46 26.26 24.82
C ARG A 80 -13.74 24.98 25.60
N SER A 81 -14.74 25.02 26.47
CA SER A 81 -15.32 23.82 27.10
C SER A 81 -16.45 23.26 26.24
N TRP A 82 -16.56 21.94 26.22
CA TRP A 82 -17.57 21.20 25.45
C TRP A 82 -18.38 20.36 26.42
N SER A 83 -19.70 20.55 26.44
CA SER A 83 -20.58 19.72 27.27
C SER A 83 -21.24 18.67 26.39
N LEU A 84 -21.05 17.40 26.74
CA LEU A 84 -21.61 16.26 26.03
C LEU A 84 -22.84 15.75 26.76
N ALA A 85 -23.94 15.47 26.05
CA ALA A 85 -25.03 14.71 26.62
C ALA A 85 -24.71 13.20 26.56
N LEU A 86 -24.54 12.55 27.71
CA LEU A 86 -24.34 11.11 27.76
C LEU A 86 -25.66 10.38 27.38
N PRO A 87 -25.57 9.12 26.90
CA PRO A 87 -26.75 8.30 26.65
C PRO A 87 -27.72 8.25 27.83
N ASP A 88 -29.02 8.08 27.56
CA ASP A 88 -30.08 8.07 28.57
C ASP A 88 -29.91 6.96 29.62
N THR A 89 -29.21 5.88 29.27
CA THR A 89 -28.83 4.79 30.16
C THR A 89 -27.76 5.17 31.19
N CYS A 90 -27.02 6.26 30.98
CA CYS A 90 -26.08 6.81 31.96
C CYS A 90 -26.83 7.60 33.04
N VAL A 91 -27.33 6.89 34.06
CA VAL A 91 -28.05 7.51 35.19
C VAL A 91 -27.09 7.78 36.35
N ASN A 92 -27.19 8.97 36.96
CA ASN A 92 -26.51 9.27 38.21
C ASN A 92 -27.29 8.62 39.38
N PRO A 93 -26.70 7.68 40.16
CA PRO A 93 -27.39 7.07 41.29
C PRO A 93 -27.84 8.08 42.36
N SER A 94 -27.23 9.27 42.37
CA SER A 94 -27.46 10.33 43.36
C SER A 94 -28.57 11.32 42.98
N SER A 95 -29.12 11.27 41.77
CA SER A 95 -30.17 12.23 41.35
C SER A 95 -31.56 11.74 41.78
N GLN A 96 -32.08 12.30 42.88
CA GLN A 96 -33.47 12.10 43.31
C GLN A 96 -34.41 13.03 42.52
N GLY A 97 -35.30 12.45 41.70
CA GLY A 97 -36.57 13.08 41.31
C GLY A 97 -36.67 13.75 39.93
N LEU A 98 -35.57 14.01 39.22
CA LEU A 98 -35.60 14.53 37.84
C LEU A 98 -34.62 13.76 36.95
N MET A 99 -35.15 13.07 35.93
CA MET A 99 -34.39 12.40 34.87
C MET A 99 -33.72 13.44 33.95
N ARG A 100 -32.73 14.17 34.46
CA ARG A 100 -31.86 15.00 33.62
C ARG A 100 -30.80 14.10 33.00
N ARG A 101 -30.64 14.21 31.67
CA ARG A 101 -29.51 13.60 30.96
C ARG A 101 -28.21 14.01 31.64
N MET A 102 -27.41 13.00 31.95
CA MET A 102 -26.09 13.22 32.52
C MET A 102 -25.20 13.90 31.49
N THR A 103 -24.51 14.97 31.89
CA THR A 103 -23.56 15.65 31.01
C THR A 103 -22.13 15.36 31.42
N LEU A 104 -21.24 15.39 30.42
CA LEU A 104 -19.79 15.28 30.63
C LEU A 104 -19.10 16.48 29.99
N ASP A 105 -18.42 17.28 30.82
CA ASP A 105 -17.69 18.44 30.35
C ASP A 105 -16.25 18.08 29.95
N LEU A 106 -15.88 18.43 28.73
CA LEU A 106 -14.55 18.27 28.16
C LEU A 106 -13.86 19.62 28.02
N THR A 107 -12.59 19.65 28.42
CA THR A 107 -11.70 20.79 28.20
C THR A 107 -11.02 20.70 26.84
N SER A 108 -10.46 21.80 26.34
CA SER A 108 -9.60 21.78 25.15
C SER A 108 -8.42 20.82 25.33
N GLN A 109 -7.86 20.71 26.54
CA GLN A 109 -6.73 19.81 26.81
C GLN A 109 -7.12 18.33 26.70
N ASP A 110 -8.34 17.98 27.13
CA ASP A 110 -8.90 16.64 26.97
C ASP A 110 -8.96 16.26 25.48
N LEU A 111 -9.57 17.11 24.67
CA LEU A 111 -9.70 16.90 23.24
C LEU A 111 -8.35 16.93 22.52
N PHE A 112 -7.46 17.84 22.92
CA PHE A 112 -6.09 17.89 22.39
C PHE A 112 -5.41 16.53 22.54
N SER A 113 -5.51 15.90 23.72
CA SER A 113 -4.89 14.58 23.95
C SER A 113 -5.48 13.47 23.07
N VAL A 114 -6.77 13.55 22.75
CA VAL A 114 -7.44 12.58 21.85
C VAL A 114 -6.93 12.78 20.43
N PHE A 115 -6.96 14.02 19.93
CA PHE A 115 -6.53 14.34 18.56
C PHE A 115 -5.03 14.13 18.35
N SER A 116 -4.17 14.60 19.26
CA SER A 116 -2.71 14.52 19.11
C SER A 116 -2.25 13.07 18.96
N SER A 117 -2.84 12.14 19.71
CA SER A 117 -2.50 10.72 19.64
C SER A 117 -2.65 10.09 18.23
N ILE A 118 -3.50 10.67 17.39
CA ILE A 118 -3.75 10.24 16.02
C ILE A 118 -2.97 11.12 15.04
N VAL A 119 -3.02 12.43 15.22
CA VAL A 119 -2.40 13.40 14.31
C VAL A 119 -0.86 13.31 14.33
N ASP A 120 -0.25 13.03 15.48
CA ASP A 120 1.20 12.85 15.58
C ASP A 120 1.67 11.65 14.74
N LYS A 121 0.85 10.58 14.66
CA LYS A 121 1.14 9.44 13.78
C LYS A 121 1.07 9.83 12.30
N ILE A 122 0.05 10.62 11.92
CA ILE A 122 -0.05 11.14 10.56
C ILE A 122 1.15 12.03 10.22
N GLU A 123 1.61 12.88 11.15
CA GLU A 123 2.82 13.70 10.95
C GLU A 123 4.03 12.83 10.63
N VAL A 124 4.21 11.72 11.36
CA VAL A 124 5.31 10.77 11.13
C VAL A 124 5.24 10.20 9.71
N LEU A 125 4.07 9.74 9.25
CA LEU A 125 3.89 9.20 7.89
C LEU A 125 4.20 10.27 6.82
N VAL A 126 3.71 11.50 7.00
CA VAL A 126 3.99 12.62 6.09
C VAL A 126 5.49 12.92 6.05
N ARG A 127 6.16 12.90 7.20
CA ARG A 127 7.61 13.10 7.28
C ARG A 127 8.37 12.00 6.53
N HIS A 128 8.00 10.72 6.69
CA HIS A 128 8.62 9.62 5.95
C HIS A 128 8.53 9.82 4.43
N GLN A 129 7.36 10.22 3.93
CA GLN A 129 7.17 10.51 2.50
C GLN A 129 8.05 11.69 2.04
N VAL A 130 8.07 12.79 2.80
CA VAL A 130 8.91 13.97 2.51
C VAL A 130 10.39 13.58 2.46
N ASP A 131 10.86 12.82 3.44
CA ASP A 131 12.25 12.39 3.55
C ASP A 131 12.63 11.42 2.42
N ALA A 132 11.73 10.51 2.04
CA ALA A 132 11.93 9.59 0.93
C ALA A 132 12.02 10.33 -0.42
N ILE A 133 11.18 11.34 -0.65
CA ILE A 133 11.23 12.19 -1.85
C ILE A 133 12.56 12.96 -1.89
N GLN A 134 12.93 13.61 -0.78
CA GLN A 134 14.17 14.37 -0.66
C GLN A 134 15.41 13.51 -0.86
N SER A 135 15.39 12.27 -0.38
CA SER A 135 16.50 11.32 -0.55
C SER A 135 16.63 10.86 -2.00
N LYS A 136 15.51 10.61 -2.69
CA LYS A 136 15.48 10.05 -4.05
C LYS A 136 15.68 11.10 -5.15
N TYR A 137 15.13 12.30 -4.98
CA TYR A 137 15.09 13.34 -6.01
C TYR A 137 15.88 14.59 -5.64
N HIS A 138 16.43 14.66 -4.42
CA HIS A 138 17.11 15.84 -3.90
C HIS A 138 16.25 17.11 -3.85
N GLU A 139 14.92 16.96 -3.91
CA GLU A 139 13.93 18.04 -3.83
C GLU A 139 12.87 17.77 -2.76
N LYS A 140 12.22 18.84 -2.27
CA LYS A 140 11.06 18.74 -1.36
C LYS A 140 9.75 18.68 -2.13
N PRO A 141 8.69 18.05 -1.58
CA PRO A 141 7.38 18.09 -2.21
C PRO A 141 6.86 19.53 -2.30
N LYS A 142 6.25 19.86 -3.45
CA LYS A 142 5.67 21.19 -3.70
C LYS A 142 4.37 21.41 -2.93
N TYR A 143 3.58 20.35 -2.75
CA TYR A 143 2.28 20.40 -2.09
C TYR A 143 2.03 19.11 -1.30
N ILE A 144 1.30 19.23 -0.19
CA ILE A 144 0.72 18.13 0.59
C ILE A 144 -0.79 18.37 0.59
N ILE A 145 -1.57 17.48 -0.01
CA ILE A 145 -3.01 17.71 -0.23
C ILE A 145 -3.81 16.82 0.72
N LEU A 146 -4.60 17.44 1.60
CA LEU A 146 -5.47 16.71 2.52
C LEU A 146 -6.76 16.29 1.81
N VAL A 147 -6.98 14.98 1.76
CA VAL A 147 -8.16 14.35 1.15
C VAL A 147 -8.89 13.45 2.15
N GLY A 148 -10.08 12.99 1.79
CA GLY A 148 -10.90 12.15 2.64
C GLY A 148 -11.60 12.92 3.75
N GLY A 149 -12.33 12.19 4.59
CA GLY A 149 -13.22 12.80 5.56
C GLY A 149 -12.52 13.48 6.72
N PHE A 150 -11.50 12.81 7.27
CA PHE A 150 -10.68 13.38 8.34
C PHE A 150 -9.73 14.47 7.82
N GLY A 151 -9.37 14.44 6.54
CA GLY A 151 -8.65 15.52 5.86
C GLY A 151 -9.36 16.88 5.87
N ARG A 152 -10.63 16.96 6.30
CA ARG A 152 -11.36 18.22 6.54
C ARG A 152 -11.13 18.83 7.93
N SER A 153 -10.53 18.09 8.86
CA SER A 153 -10.27 18.57 10.22
C SER A 153 -9.33 19.79 10.18
N ARG A 154 -9.72 20.88 10.83
CA ARG A 154 -8.87 22.06 10.93
C ARG A 154 -7.73 21.84 11.93
N PHE A 155 -7.94 21.06 13.00
CA PHE A 155 -6.87 20.63 13.89
C PHE A 155 -5.74 19.92 13.12
N LEU A 156 -6.08 18.91 12.31
CA LEU A 156 -5.10 18.20 11.46
C LEU A 156 -4.38 19.15 10.51
N PHE A 157 -5.13 20.03 9.83
CA PHE A 157 -4.56 21.01 8.91
C PHE A 157 -3.58 21.96 9.59
N ASN A 158 -3.97 22.55 10.73
CA ASN A 158 -3.15 23.50 11.47
C ASN A 158 -1.85 22.81 11.94
N HIS A 159 -1.96 21.61 12.50
CA HIS A 159 -0.82 20.82 12.95
C HIS A 159 0.18 20.53 11.82
N LEU A 160 -0.30 20.04 10.67
CA LEU A 160 0.57 19.78 9.53
C LEU A 160 1.12 21.08 8.91
N GLN A 161 0.33 22.16 8.89
CA GLN A 161 0.78 23.46 8.37
C GLN A 161 1.87 24.08 9.26
N GLU A 162 1.79 23.93 10.57
CA GLU A 162 2.85 24.34 11.50
C GLU A 162 4.15 23.59 11.24
N ARG A 163 4.06 22.30 10.90
CA ARG A 163 5.23 21.44 10.70
C ARG A 163 5.86 21.54 9.30
N PHE A 164 5.05 21.56 8.26
CA PHE A 164 5.49 21.48 6.86
C PHE A 164 5.32 22.81 6.10
N GLY A 165 4.68 23.81 6.72
CA GLY A 165 4.49 25.13 6.16
C GLY A 165 3.33 25.24 5.19
N ARG A 166 3.38 26.27 4.33
CA ARG A 166 2.27 26.66 3.44
C ARG A 166 2.02 25.71 2.27
N ILE A 167 2.81 24.65 2.13
CA ILE A 167 2.61 23.61 1.11
C ILE A 167 1.44 22.68 1.44
N VAL A 168 0.96 22.68 2.70
CA VAL A 168 -0.21 21.91 3.10
C VAL A 168 -1.46 22.60 2.58
N LEU A 169 -2.19 21.92 1.71
CA LEU A 169 -3.40 22.37 1.06
C LEU A 169 -4.60 21.59 1.58
N GLN A 170 -5.65 22.30 1.98
CA GLN A 170 -6.93 21.71 2.34
C GLN A 170 -8.04 22.44 1.60
N SER A 171 -8.74 21.72 0.73
CA SER A 171 -9.87 22.28 0.01
C SER A 171 -11.06 22.49 0.95
N ARG A 172 -11.85 23.54 0.69
CA ARG A 172 -13.05 23.88 1.49
C ARG A 172 -14.24 22.97 1.16
N GLY A 173 -15.19 22.90 2.10
CA GLY A 173 -16.46 22.20 1.95
C GLY A 173 -16.33 20.68 1.81
N ASN A 174 -17.15 20.08 0.95
CA ASN A 174 -17.20 18.62 0.74
C ASN A 174 -16.19 18.11 -0.30
N LYS A 175 -15.33 18.98 -0.83
CA LYS A 175 -14.34 18.60 -1.86
C LYS A 175 -13.36 17.52 -1.35
N PRO A 176 -12.73 17.62 -0.16
CA PRO A 176 -11.86 16.55 0.33
C PRO A 176 -12.61 15.22 0.53
N TRP A 177 -13.83 15.27 1.08
CA TRP A 177 -14.67 14.10 1.34
C TRP A 177 -15.03 13.33 0.06
N THR A 178 -15.29 14.07 -1.03
CA THR A 178 -15.74 13.49 -2.31
C THR A 178 -14.61 13.25 -3.30
N ALA A 179 -13.36 13.59 -2.97
CA ALA A 179 -12.22 13.55 -3.89
C ALA A 179 -12.00 12.14 -4.48
N ILE A 180 -12.06 11.11 -3.63
CA ILE A 180 -11.86 9.72 -4.03
C ILE A 180 -12.94 9.28 -5.02
N CYS A 181 -14.22 9.48 -4.66
CA CYS A 181 -15.34 9.10 -5.53
C CYS A 181 -15.32 9.86 -6.87
N ARG A 182 -14.94 11.15 -6.85
CA ARG A 182 -14.78 11.95 -8.08
C ARG A 182 -13.66 11.40 -8.96
N GLY A 183 -12.51 11.06 -8.37
CA GLY A 183 -11.41 10.42 -9.09
C GLY A 183 -11.83 9.09 -9.71
N ALA A 184 -12.56 8.25 -8.97
CA ALA A 184 -13.08 6.98 -9.47
C ALA A 184 -14.04 7.16 -10.66
N VAL A 185 -14.94 8.14 -10.60
CA VAL A 185 -15.86 8.46 -11.72
C VAL A 185 -15.08 8.96 -12.93
N VAL A 186 -14.10 9.86 -12.74
CA VAL A 186 -13.24 10.34 -13.82
C VAL A 186 -12.49 9.17 -14.47
N GLN A 187 -11.90 8.28 -13.68
CA GLN A 187 -11.19 7.09 -14.20
C GLN A 187 -12.12 6.18 -15.00
N GLY A 188 -13.33 5.92 -14.51
CA GLY A 188 -14.32 5.12 -15.24
C GLY A 188 -14.72 5.75 -16.58
N LEU A 189 -14.91 7.08 -16.62
CA LEU A 189 -15.24 7.80 -17.85
C LEU A 189 -14.11 7.74 -18.88
N VAL A 190 -12.85 7.89 -18.45
CA VAL A 190 -11.68 7.81 -19.32
C VAL A 190 -11.56 6.42 -19.95
N ARG A 191 -11.77 5.35 -19.18
CA ARG A 191 -11.74 3.97 -19.69
C ARG A 191 -12.81 3.71 -20.75
N HIS A 192 -14.00 4.28 -20.59
CA HIS A 192 -15.10 4.09 -21.56
C HIS A 192 -15.05 5.06 -22.75
N ASN A 193 -14.40 6.21 -22.61
CA ASN A 193 -14.26 7.20 -23.67
C ASN A 193 -12.88 7.89 -23.62
N PRO A 194 -11.85 7.27 -24.22
CA PRO A 194 -10.46 7.73 -24.14
C PRO A 194 -10.22 9.12 -24.75
N SER A 195 -11.14 9.59 -25.60
CA SER A 195 -11.06 10.92 -26.24
C SER A 195 -11.38 12.08 -25.29
N THR A 196 -11.68 11.80 -24.01
CA THR A 196 -11.97 12.84 -23.02
C THR A 196 -10.68 13.36 -22.39
N ASN A 197 -10.37 14.65 -22.55
CA ASN A 197 -9.26 15.34 -21.86
C ASN A 197 -9.51 15.52 -20.34
N LEU A 198 -10.35 14.69 -19.74
CA LEU A 198 -10.80 14.81 -18.35
C LEU A 198 -9.96 13.96 -17.38
N GLY A 199 -9.07 13.13 -17.92
CA GLY A 199 -8.35 12.08 -17.20
C GLY A 199 -6.99 12.47 -16.65
N VAL A 200 -6.58 11.75 -15.62
CA VAL A 200 -5.19 11.69 -15.16
C VAL A 200 -4.60 10.38 -15.64
N ASP A 201 -3.54 10.44 -16.41
CA ASP A 201 -2.79 9.24 -16.79
C ASP A 201 -1.74 8.93 -15.72
N VAL A 202 -1.73 7.71 -15.21
CA VAL A 202 -0.76 7.26 -14.20
C VAL A 202 0.28 6.41 -14.92
N GLU A 203 1.35 7.05 -15.36
CA GLU A 203 2.37 6.45 -16.22
C GLU A 203 3.08 5.27 -15.54
N THR A 204 3.44 5.43 -14.26
CA THR A 204 4.10 4.38 -13.49
C THR A 204 3.71 4.41 -12.02
N ARG A 205 3.62 3.22 -11.44
CA ARG A 205 3.44 2.97 -10.00
C ARG A 205 4.71 2.37 -9.40
N VAL A 206 4.90 2.54 -8.11
CA VAL A 206 6.00 1.90 -7.38
C VAL A 206 5.55 0.51 -6.93
N ALA A 207 6.29 -0.53 -7.34
CA ALA A 207 6.01 -1.90 -6.92
C ALA A 207 5.99 -2.00 -5.39
N ARG A 208 4.96 -2.66 -4.86
CA ARG A 208 4.76 -2.81 -3.40
C ARG A 208 5.55 -3.95 -2.79
N MET A 209 5.88 -4.93 -3.61
CA MET A 209 6.64 -6.12 -3.27
C MET A 209 7.80 -6.27 -4.25
N SER A 210 8.82 -7.02 -3.82
CA SER A 210 9.80 -7.55 -4.75
C SER A 210 9.29 -8.87 -5.30
N TYR A 211 9.45 -9.10 -6.59
CA TYR A 211 9.04 -10.32 -7.28
C TYR A 211 10.29 -11.04 -7.78
N GLY A 212 10.31 -12.37 -7.65
CA GLY A 212 11.43 -13.18 -8.06
C GLY A 212 11.01 -14.57 -8.52
N ILE A 213 11.93 -15.26 -9.18
CA ILE A 213 11.81 -16.68 -9.48
C ILE A 213 13.03 -17.42 -8.95
N MET A 214 12.87 -18.73 -8.75
CA MET A 214 14.01 -19.60 -8.52
C MET A 214 14.73 -19.85 -9.84
N TYR A 215 16.04 -19.72 -9.84
CA TYR A 215 16.89 -20.04 -10.99
C TYR A 215 18.18 -20.71 -10.52
N SER A 216 18.79 -21.49 -11.40
CA SER A 216 20.11 -22.07 -11.17
C SER A 216 21.20 -21.14 -11.71
N SER A 217 22.32 -21.04 -11.01
CA SER A 217 23.49 -20.27 -11.45
C SER A 217 24.79 -21.01 -11.10
N PRO A 218 25.91 -20.67 -11.77
CA PRO A 218 27.21 -21.22 -11.40
C PRO A 218 27.50 -21.02 -9.91
N PHE A 219 28.00 -22.06 -9.26
CA PHE A 219 28.32 -22.00 -7.85
C PHE A 219 29.56 -21.12 -7.62
N ILE A 220 29.42 -20.02 -6.88
CA ILE A 220 30.53 -19.15 -6.51
C ILE A 220 30.95 -19.48 -5.09
N GLU A 221 32.13 -20.08 -4.94
CA GLU A 221 32.70 -20.43 -3.65
C GLU A 221 32.87 -19.18 -2.76
N GLY A 222 32.48 -19.29 -1.49
CA GLY A 222 32.49 -18.17 -0.53
C GLY A 222 31.34 -17.16 -0.67
N TYR A 223 30.53 -17.26 -1.73
CA TYR A 223 29.32 -16.44 -1.90
C TYR A 223 28.03 -17.26 -1.82
N HIS A 224 27.96 -18.41 -2.49
CA HIS A 224 26.82 -19.34 -2.42
C HIS A 224 26.97 -20.33 -1.26
N ASN A 225 25.83 -20.75 -0.68
CA ASN A 225 25.81 -21.74 0.40
C ASN A 225 26.08 -23.14 -0.16
N GLU A 226 27.02 -23.88 0.42
CA GLU A 226 27.39 -25.23 0.00
C GLU A 226 26.19 -26.20 -0.04
N ALA A 227 25.17 -26.00 0.80
CA ALA A 227 23.97 -26.82 0.81
C ALA A 227 23.13 -26.71 -0.49
N ASP A 228 23.26 -25.60 -1.23
CA ASP A 228 22.57 -25.40 -2.51
C ASP A 228 23.38 -25.93 -3.71
N LYS A 229 24.58 -26.44 -3.44
CA LYS A 229 25.45 -27.02 -4.46
C LYS A 229 24.82 -28.30 -4.98
N THR A 230 24.38 -28.25 -6.23
CA THR A 230 23.92 -29.42 -6.98
C THR A 230 24.85 -29.63 -8.16
N TRP A 231 25.16 -30.89 -8.46
CA TRP A 231 25.96 -31.24 -9.63
C TRP A 231 25.02 -31.42 -10.82
N SER A 232 25.01 -30.47 -11.76
CA SER A 232 24.51 -30.69 -13.11
C SER A 232 25.65 -31.26 -13.96
N HIS A 233 25.37 -32.26 -14.81
CA HIS A 233 26.42 -32.93 -15.62
C HIS A 233 26.85 -32.15 -16.87
N GLY A 234 26.97 -30.83 -16.73
CA GLY A 234 27.63 -29.98 -17.70
C GLY A 234 27.48 -28.54 -17.27
N GLU A 235 28.57 -27.90 -16.87
CA GLU A 235 28.88 -26.51 -17.22
C GLU A 235 30.19 -25.99 -16.62
N ASP A 236 30.80 -25.10 -17.39
CA ASP A 236 31.44 -23.84 -16.97
C ASP A 236 31.26 -22.85 -18.15
N ILE A 237 31.01 -21.54 -17.93
CA ILE A 237 31.36 -20.34 -18.78
C ILE A 237 30.71 -19.01 -18.29
N SER A 238 31.39 -17.90 -18.61
CA SER A 238 31.52 -16.57 -17.98
C SER A 238 30.51 -15.43 -18.29
N GLU A 239 30.67 -14.33 -17.52
CA GLU A 239 29.99 -13.02 -17.45
C GLU A 239 29.88 -12.16 -18.74
N LYS A 240 28.71 -11.51 -18.94
CA LYS A 240 28.53 -10.04 -19.08
C LYS A 240 27.04 -9.60 -19.19
N ARG A 241 26.79 -8.37 -18.74
CA ARG A 241 25.52 -7.73 -18.28
C ARG A 241 24.52 -7.29 -19.37
N SER A 242 23.21 -7.32 -19.04
CA SER A 242 22.23 -6.19 -19.07
C SER A 242 20.85 -6.63 -18.54
N VAL A 243 19.99 -5.71 -18.06
CA VAL A 243 18.75 -5.99 -17.30
C VAL A 243 17.59 -6.43 -18.21
N SER A 244 17.63 -7.70 -18.55
CA SER A 244 16.55 -8.62 -18.89
C SER A 244 17.05 -9.96 -18.36
N HIS A 245 16.33 -10.60 -17.43
CA HIS A 245 16.77 -11.92 -16.95
C HIS A 245 16.32 -12.96 -17.97
N SER A 246 17.23 -13.31 -18.88
CA SER A 246 17.12 -14.52 -19.68
C SER A 246 17.30 -15.72 -18.77
N TYR A 247 16.31 -16.60 -18.73
CA TYR A 247 16.41 -17.85 -17.99
C TYR A 247 16.77 -18.96 -18.97
N VAL A 248 17.78 -19.74 -18.60
CA VAL A 248 18.23 -20.89 -19.38
C VAL A 248 17.91 -22.14 -18.57
N ARG A 249 17.23 -23.10 -19.20
CA ARG A 249 17.11 -24.46 -18.66
C ARG A 249 17.69 -25.46 -19.65
N TYR A 250 18.42 -26.42 -19.11
CA TYR A 250 18.93 -27.58 -19.82
C TYR A 250 18.14 -28.81 -19.39
N PHE A 251 17.75 -29.65 -20.34
CA PHE A 251 16.90 -30.80 -20.09
C PHE A 251 17.47 -32.06 -20.74
N GLU A 252 17.25 -33.21 -20.09
CA GLU A 252 17.63 -34.56 -20.60
C GLU A 252 16.41 -35.39 -21.06
N VAL A 253 15.21 -34.82 -21.00
CA VAL A 253 13.95 -35.44 -21.47
C VAL A 253 13.63 -34.97 -22.89
N PRO A 254 12.72 -35.59 -23.68
CA PRO A 254 12.49 -35.23 -25.09
C PRO A 254 11.50 -34.07 -25.33
N SER A 255 10.70 -33.71 -24.33
CA SER A 255 9.80 -32.55 -24.40
C SER A 255 9.56 -31.98 -23.01
N PHE A 256 9.17 -30.70 -22.94
CA PHE A 256 8.83 -30.04 -21.68
C PHE A 256 7.43 -29.43 -21.72
N GLN A 257 6.68 -29.76 -20.67
CA GLN A 257 5.49 -29.05 -20.23
C GLN A 257 5.67 -28.79 -18.74
N GLY A 258 5.98 -27.55 -18.38
CA GLY A 258 6.26 -27.18 -17.00
C GLY A 258 5.50 -25.94 -16.56
N HIS A 259 5.89 -25.46 -15.39
CA HIS A 259 5.33 -24.28 -14.77
C HIS A 259 6.47 -23.43 -14.22
N GLU A 260 6.36 -22.11 -14.33
CA GLU A 260 7.26 -21.17 -13.68
C GLU A 260 6.57 -20.58 -12.46
N LYS A 261 7.19 -20.75 -11.29
CA LYS A 261 6.66 -20.22 -10.03
C LYS A 261 7.19 -18.81 -9.79
N ILE A 262 6.28 -17.88 -9.54
CA ILE A 262 6.61 -16.54 -9.09
C ILE A 262 6.50 -16.49 -7.57
N TYR A 263 7.50 -15.89 -6.95
CA TYR A 263 7.54 -15.62 -5.53
C TYR A 263 7.54 -14.11 -5.28
N CYS A 264 7.00 -13.70 -4.14
CA CYS A 264 7.04 -12.32 -3.70
C CYS A 264 7.58 -12.19 -2.28
N SER A 265 8.09 -11.01 -1.95
CA SER A 265 8.53 -10.63 -0.61
C SER A 265 8.16 -9.17 -0.33
N THR A 266 7.72 -8.90 0.89
CA THR A 266 7.35 -7.56 1.36
C THR A 266 8.50 -6.82 2.05
N SER A 267 9.60 -7.53 2.31
CA SER A 267 10.80 -7.03 2.96
C SER A 267 11.41 -5.83 2.24
N ARG A 268 11.85 -4.85 3.04
CA ARG A 268 12.48 -3.62 2.54
C ARG A 268 13.76 -3.88 1.76
N ALA A 269 14.55 -4.85 2.22
CA ALA A 269 15.65 -5.44 1.46
C ALA A 269 15.20 -6.85 1.08
N PRO A 270 14.89 -7.12 -0.20
CA PRO A 270 14.41 -8.44 -0.59
C PRO A 270 15.49 -9.50 -0.31
N PRO A 271 15.10 -10.68 0.21
CA PRO A 271 16.02 -11.79 0.37
C PRO A 271 16.67 -12.15 -0.97
N VAL A 272 17.99 -12.38 -0.95
CA VAL A 272 18.74 -12.77 -2.16
C VAL A 272 18.66 -14.27 -2.45
N ARG A 273 18.20 -15.07 -1.47
CA ARG A 273 18.11 -16.53 -1.54
C ARG A 273 16.78 -17.02 -0.96
N TYR A 274 16.23 -18.02 -1.62
CA TYR A 274 15.01 -18.69 -1.17
C TYR A 274 15.27 -19.44 0.14
N GLY A 275 14.46 -19.17 1.17
CA GLY A 275 14.61 -19.77 2.51
C GLY A 275 15.49 -18.99 3.49
N ASP A 276 16.11 -17.88 3.07
CA ASP A 276 16.83 -16.99 4.01
C ASP A 276 15.88 -16.13 4.86
N SER A 277 14.61 -16.10 4.50
CA SER A 277 13.57 -15.38 5.21
C SER A 277 12.23 -16.10 5.06
N ASP A 278 11.44 -16.07 6.13
CA ASP A 278 10.06 -16.55 6.13
C ASP A 278 9.10 -15.60 5.37
N ASP A 279 9.56 -14.42 4.94
CA ASP A 279 8.80 -13.42 4.18
C ASP A 279 8.75 -13.72 2.66
N ILE A 280 9.31 -14.84 2.22
CA ILE A 280 9.18 -15.28 0.82
C ILE A 280 7.92 -16.11 0.67
N HIS A 281 7.00 -15.64 -0.15
CA HIS A 281 5.71 -16.30 -0.39
C HIS A 281 5.56 -16.69 -1.85
N HIS A 282 4.97 -17.87 -2.09
CA HIS A 282 4.57 -18.27 -3.43
C HIS A 282 3.37 -17.42 -3.87
N LEU A 283 3.51 -16.73 -5.00
CA LEU A 283 2.48 -15.84 -5.53
C LEU A 283 1.57 -16.58 -6.51
N CYS A 284 2.13 -17.10 -7.60
CA CYS A 284 1.40 -17.84 -8.63
C CYS A 284 2.35 -18.75 -9.42
N ALA A 285 1.78 -19.60 -10.29
CA ALA A 285 2.54 -20.45 -11.18
C ALA A 285 1.99 -20.35 -12.61
N MET A 286 2.80 -19.84 -13.54
CA MET A 286 2.43 -19.78 -14.95
C MET A 286 2.66 -21.13 -15.61
N LYS A 287 1.63 -21.68 -16.22
CA LYS A 287 1.75 -22.88 -17.04
C LYS A 287 2.25 -22.54 -18.44
N TRP A 288 3.11 -23.41 -18.98
CA TRP A 288 3.45 -23.38 -20.39
C TRP A 288 2.30 -23.98 -21.22
N ASP A 289 1.69 -23.17 -22.07
CA ASP A 289 0.59 -23.53 -22.97
C ASP A 289 1.08 -24.28 -24.22
N LYS A 290 2.37 -24.14 -24.55
CA LYS A 290 3.01 -24.84 -25.65
C LYS A 290 3.95 -25.91 -25.14
N ILE A 291 3.81 -27.12 -25.68
CA ILE A 291 4.82 -28.16 -25.52
C ILE A 291 6.02 -27.76 -26.38
N VAL A 292 7.20 -27.66 -25.76
CA VAL A 292 8.43 -27.38 -26.47
C VAL A 292 9.07 -28.70 -26.91
N ASP A 293 9.23 -28.87 -28.21
CA ASP A 293 10.00 -29.96 -28.81
C ASP A 293 11.49 -29.60 -28.77
N PHE A 294 12.27 -30.39 -28.06
CA PHE A 294 13.68 -30.10 -27.84
C PHE A 294 14.59 -30.41 -29.01
N ASP A 295 14.15 -31.23 -29.97
CA ASP A 295 14.90 -31.43 -31.20
C ASP A 295 14.93 -30.16 -32.05
N THR A 296 14.00 -29.23 -31.80
CA THR A 296 13.93 -27.92 -32.47
C THR A 296 14.76 -26.84 -31.78
N LEU A 297 15.31 -27.11 -30.59
CA LEU A 297 16.07 -26.14 -29.82
C LEU A 297 17.52 -26.03 -30.31
N PRO A 298 18.12 -24.82 -30.22
CA PRO A 298 19.57 -24.68 -30.34
C PRO A 298 20.25 -25.63 -29.36
N LYS A 299 21.31 -26.31 -29.82
CA LYS A 299 22.11 -27.16 -28.96
C LYS A 299 23.31 -26.37 -28.44
N TRP A 300 23.55 -26.44 -27.14
CA TRP A 300 24.78 -25.98 -26.53
C TRP A 300 25.67 -27.19 -26.26
N THR A 301 26.95 -27.10 -26.62
CA THR A 301 27.92 -28.17 -26.40
C THR A 301 28.84 -27.79 -25.25
N ASN A 302 28.92 -28.67 -24.26
CA ASN A 302 29.78 -28.47 -23.11
C ASN A 302 31.28 -28.68 -23.47
N PRO A 303 32.22 -28.28 -22.60
CA PRO A 303 33.65 -28.42 -22.85
C PRO A 303 34.14 -29.87 -23.06
N VAL A 304 33.36 -30.87 -22.65
CA VAL A 304 33.65 -32.31 -22.87
C VAL A 304 32.96 -32.87 -24.12
N GLY A 305 32.35 -32.02 -24.95
CA GLY A 305 31.81 -32.37 -26.27
C GLY A 305 30.38 -32.89 -26.29
N VAL A 306 29.66 -32.87 -25.16
CA VAL A 306 28.26 -33.33 -25.08
C VAL A 306 27.32 -32.18 -25.38
N ALA A 307 26.36 -32.39 -26.28
CA ALA A 307 25.40 -31.39 -26.73
C ALA A 307 24.05 -31.53 -26.03
N TYR A 308 23.53 -30.42 -25.51
CA TYR A 308 22.25 -30.34 -24.79
C TYR A 308 21.32 -29.34 -25.48
N PRO A 309 20.01 -29.65 -25.61
CA PRO A 309 19.01 -28.67 -26.01
C PRO A 309 18.98 -27.49 -25.02
N ARG A 310 19.02 -26.28 -25.54
CA ARG A 310 18.99 -25.04 -24.76
C ARG A 310 17.66 -24.32 -24.98
N LEU A 311 16.89 -24.16 -23.90
CA LEU A 311 15.65 -23.39 -23.90
C LEU A 311 15.91 -21.98 -23.34
N ASP A 312 15.84 -20.97 -24.19
CA ASP A 312 15.87 -19.56 -23.80
C ASP A 312 14.45 -18.98 -23.78
N TYR A 313 14.05 -18.40 -22.65
CA TYR A 313 12.74 -17.76 -22.50
C TYR A 313 12.81 -16.54 -21.59
N HIS A 314 11.75 -15.71 -21.66
CA HIS A 314 11.63 -14.48 -20.88
C HIS A 314 10.32 -14.46 -20.12
N ILE A 315 10.37 -13.98 -18.88
CA ILE A 315 9.18 -13.65 -18.11
C ILE A 315 9.02 -12.13 -18.12
N LYS A 316 7.84 -11.66 -18.51
CA LYS A 316 7.47 -10.26 -18.46
C LYS A 316 6.46 -10.05 -17.34
N MET A 317 6.60 -8.94 -16.60
CA MET A 317 5.65 -8.48 -15.61
C MET A 317 5.11 -7.14 -16.06
N ASP A 318 3.79 -7.03 -16.19
CA ASP A 318 3.07 -5.80 -16.49
C ASP A 318 2.14 -5.49 -15.30
N CYS A 319 1.91 -4.20 -15.02
CA CYS A 319 1.00 -3.77 -13.95
C CYS A 319 0.00 -2.77 -14.49
N GLU A 320 -1.29 -3.10 -14.37
CA GLU A 320 -2.39 -2.25 -14.80
C GLU A 320 -3.43 -2.21 -13.68
N ASP A 321 -3.77 -1.00 -13.23
CA ASP A 321 -4.89 -0.74 -12.31
C ASP A 321 -4.91 -1.55 -10.99
N GLY A 322 -3.75 -1.94 -10.48
CA GLY A 322 -3.62 -2.70 -9.23
C GLY A 322 -3.56 -4.22 -9.43
N THR A 323 -3.70 -4.68 -10.67
CA THR A 323 -3.47 -6.05 -11.07
C THR A 323 -2.06 -6.21 -11.62
N VAL A 324 -1.43 -7.34 -11.32
CA VAL A 324 -0.13 -7.72 -11.89
C VAL A 324 -0.33 -8.89 -12.83
N ASN A 325 0.09 -8.72 -14.07
CA ASN A 325 0.08 -9.77 -15.08
C ASN A 325 1.51 -10.27 -15.31
N PHE A 326 1.71 -11.58 -15.19
CA PHE A 326 2.94 -12.25 -15.57
C PHE A 326 2.71 -13.01 -16.88
N SER A 327 3.62 -12.85 -17.84
CA SER A 327 3.58 -13.58 -19.11
C SER A 327 4.92 -14.24 -19.45
N LEU A 328 4.84 -15.48 -19.93
CA LEU A 328 5.95 -16.27 -20.45
C LEU A 328 6.07 -16.04 -21.95
N HIS A 329 7.28 -15.71 -22.41
CA HIS A 329 7.58 -15.47 -23.82
C HIS A 329 8.70 -16.39 -24.30
N TYR A 330 8.44 -17.11 -25.38
CA TYR A 330 9.39 -18.00 -26.04
C TYR A 330 9.38 -17.73 -27.56
N GLN A 331 10.56 -17.53 -28.15
CA GLN A 331 10.73 -17.14 -29.57
C GLN A 331 9.86 -15.92 -29.97
N GLY A 332 9.74 -14.93 -29.07
CA GLY A 332 8.93 -13.73 -29.30
C GLY A 332 7.41 -13.94 -29.23
N SER A 333 6.93 -15.15 -28.92
CA SER A 333 5.51 -15.45 -28.73
C SER A 333 5.18 -15.63 -27.26
N LYS A 334 4.00 -15.13 -26.82
CA LYS A 334 3.44 -15.46 -25.51
C LYS A 334 3.04 -16.95 -25.48
N VAL A 335 3.51 -17.68 -24.47
CA VAL A 335 3.34 -19.14 -24.29
C VAL A 335 2.82 -19.52 -22.90
N GLY A 336 2.41 -18.55 -22.11
CA GLY A 336 1.79 -18.73 -20.80
C GLY A 336 1.52 -17.37 -20.17
N GLU A 337 0.51 -17.28 -19.33
CA GLU A 337 0.12 -16.04 -18.65
C GLU A 337 -0.60 -16.38 -17.36
N GLU A 338 -0.39 -15.57 -16.33
CA GLU A 338 -1.20 -15.57 -15.11
C GLU A 338 -1.46 -14.14 -14.65
N GLU A 339 -2.70 -13.87 -14.30
CA GLU A 339 -3.16 -12.59 -13.77
C GLU A 339 -3.37 -12.74 -12.26
N VAL A 340 -2.74 -11.87 -11.48
CA VAL A 340 -2.81 -11.93 -10.01
C VAL A 340 -3.33 -10.60 -9.48
N GLU A 341 -4.47 -10.65 -8.79
CA GLU A 341 -4.89 -9.58 -7.91
C GLU A 341 -3.99 -9.56 -6.68
N VAL A 342 -3.14 -8.55 -6.58
CA VAL A 342 -2.27 -8.39 -5.42
C VAL A 342 -3.09 -7.73 -4.32
N GLN A 343 -3.64 -8.52 -3.40
CA GLN A 343 -4.28 -7.97 -2.20
C GLN A 343 -3.22 -7.38 -1.28
N PHE A 344 -3.27 -6.06 -1.13
CA PHE A 344 -2.42 -5.30 -0.23
C PHE A 344 -2.95 -5.45 1.21
N ASN A 345 -2.59 -6.55 1.88
CA ASN A 345 -2.90 -6.74 3.31
C ASN A 345 -2.13 -5.75 4.17
#